data_AF-A0A838WSD2-F1
#
_entry.id   AF-A0A838WSD2-F1
#
_cell.length_a   1.000
_cell.length_b   1.000
_cell.length_c   1.000
_cell.angle_alpha   90.00
_cell.angle_beta   90.00
_cell.angle_gamma   90.00
#
_symmetry.space_group_name_H-M   'P 1'
#
loop_
_entity.id
_entity.type
_entity.pdbx_description
1 polymer ?
#
loop_
_entity_poly.entity_id
_entity_poly.type
_entity_poly.pdbx_seq_one_letter_code
_entity_poly.pdbx_strand_id
1 'polypeptide(L)'
;MFKDAEEVSTAAAAFLSAEFVGKALTYLIEEIGLEPGEVAEVPLGSSRVGGLPDLPKGAEWPTGPGGMPYAFIAQINLAELRDAVGDASGLPESAHNATRLQQVR
;
A
#
# COMPACT_ATOMS: atom_id res chain seq x y z
N MET A 1 11.84 -2.73 -9.54
CA MET A 1 10.47 -3.18 -9.84
C MET A 1 10.23 -2.91 -11.31
N PHE A 2 9.59 -3.81 -12.05
CA PHE A 2 9.30 -3.59 -13.48
C PHE A 2 8.18 -2.55 -13.63
N LYS A 3 8.25 -1.73 -14.66
CA LYS A 3 7.31 -0.60 -14.87
C LYS A 3 6.04 -1.04 -15.58
N ASP A 4 6.15 -2.05 -16.44
CA ASP A 4 5.05 -2.57 -17.23
C ASP A 4 5.29 -4.04 -17.67
N ALA A 5 4.25 -4.63 -18.26
CA ALA A 5 4.28 -6.02 -18.72
C ALA A 5 5.26 -6.27 -19.89
N GLU A 6 5.60 -5.25 -20.68
CA GLU A 6 6.56 -5.35 -21.78
C GLU A 6 7.98 -5.49 -21.24
N GLU A 7 8.31 -4.71 -20.21
CA GLU A 7 9.58 -4.80 -19.47
C GLU A 7 9.72 -6.17 -18.79
N VAL A 8 8.66 -6.66 -18.15
CA VAL A 8 8.65 -8.01 -17.54
C VAL A 8 8.88 -9.09 -18.60
N SER A 9 8.15 -9.03 -19.73
CA SER A 9 8.28 -9.99 -20.82
C SER A 9 9.70 -10.03 -21.39
N THR A 10 10.30 -8.85 -21.61
CA THR A 10 11.66 -8.72 -22.12
C THR A 10 12.70 -9.29 -21.15
N ALA A 11 12.59 -8.97 -19.86
CA ALA A 11 13.48 -9.50 -18.84
C ALA A 11 13.32 -11.02 -18.65
N ALA A 12 12.08 -11.53 -18.70
CA ALA A 12 11.77 -12.94 -18.59
C ALA A 12 12.32 -13.76 -19.77
N ALA A 13 12.26 -13.23 -20.99
CA ALA A 13 12.79 -13.89 -22.19
C ALA A 13 14.31 -14.13 -22.16
N ALA A 14 15.05 -13.44 -21.29
CA ALA A 14 16.47 -13.71 -21.07
C ALA A 14 16.75 -15.02 -20.31
N PHE A 15 15.75 -15.55 -19.59
CA PHE A 15 15.90 -16.72 -18.71
C PHE A 15 14.88 -17.83 -18.98
N LEU A 16 13.80 -17.54 -19.71
CA LEU A 16 12.64 -18.41 -19.88
C LEU A 16 12.29 -18.56 -21.36
N SER A 17 11.75 -19.72 -21.75
CA SER A 17 11.24 -19.92 -23.11
C SER A 17 10.01 -19.05 -23.38
N ALA A 18 9.77 -18.67 -24.63
CA ALA A 18 8.60 -17.86 -24.99
C ALA A 18 7.27 -18.49 -24.53
N GLU A 19 7.15 -19.82 -24.59
CA GLU A 19 5.99 -20.54 -24.06
C GLU A 19 5.82 -20.33 -22.55
N PHE A 20 6.94 -20.39 -21.80
CA PHE A 20 6.91 -20.23 -20.37
C PHE A 20 6.71 -18.77 -19.95
N VAL A 21 7.24 -17.79 -20.69
CA VAL A 21 6.95 -16.37 -20.46
C VAL A 21 5.44 -16.10 -20.56
N GLY A 22 4.79 -16.60 -21.61
CA GLY A 22 3.34 -16.45 -21.78
C GLY A 22 2.54 -17.03 -20.60
N LYS A 23 2.91 -18.22 -20.12
CA LYS A 23 2.29 -18.81 -18.92
C LYS A 23 2.61 -18.02 -17.65
N ALA A 24 3.85 -17.60 -17.45
CA ALA A 24 4.28 -16.85 -16.28
C ALA A 24 3.54 -15.51 -16.13
N LEU A 25 3.32 -14.79 -17.25
CA LEU A 25 2.57 -13.53 -17.25
C LEU A 25 1.13 -13.71 -16.75
N THR A 26 0.50 -14.89 -16.95
CA THR A 26 -0.85 -15.17 -16.44
C THR A 26 -0.92 -15.39 -14.91
N TYR A 27 0.23 -15.59 -14.26
CA TYR A 27 0.31 -15.73 -12.81
C TYR A 27 0.76 -14.45 -12.10
N LEU A 28 1.01 -13.38 -12.84
CA LEU A 28 1.33 -12.10 -12.23
C LEU A 28 0.10 -11.57 -11.49
N ILE A 29 0.35 -11.13 -10.25
CA ILE A 29 -0.62 -10.41 -9.43
C ILE A 29 -0.15 -8.95 -9.34
N GLU A 30 -1.11 -8.04 -9.26
CA GLU A 30 -0.79 -6.65 -8.94
C GLU A 30 -0.24 -6.58 -7.50
N GLU A 31 0.79 -5.76 -7.31
CA GLU A 31 1.42 -5.55 -6.02
C GLU A 31 1.51 -4.05 -5.70
N ILE A 32 1.47 -3.74 -4.41
CA ILE A 32 1.72 -2.38 -3.92
C ILE A 32 3.19 -2.30 -3.54
N GLY A 33 3.98 -1.66 -4.40
CA GLY A 33 5.38 -1.35 -4.12
C GLY A 33 5.51 -0.15 -3.17
N LEU A 34 6.38 -0.27 -2.17
CA LEU A 34 6.77 0.84 -1.30
C LEU A 34 8.22 1.23 -1.61
N GLU A 35 8.44 2.49 -1.99
CA GLU A 35 9.78 3.04 -2.21
C GLU A 35 10.20 3.89 -1.00
N PRO A 36 11.47 3.81 -0.55
CA PRO A 36 11.96 4.68 0.51
C PRO A 36 11.87 6.15 0.11
N GLY A 37 11.09 6.92 0.86
CA GLY A 37 11.04 8.38 0.77
C GLY A 37 12.05 9.06 1.70
N GLU A 38 12.18 10.38 1.56
CA GLU A 38 12.90 11.19 2.55
C GLU A 38 12.19 11.16 3.90
N VAL A 39 12.97 11.19 4.99
CA VAL A 39 12.41 11.31 6.35
C VAL A 39 11.91 12.73 6.54
N ALA A 40 10.60 12.92 6.41
CA ALA A 40 9.92 14.20 6.59
C ALA A 40 8.68 14.05 7.47
N GLU A 41 8.21 15.17 8.03
CA GLU A 41 6.86 15.20 8.60
C GLU A 41 5.85 14.93 7.49
N VAL A 42 5.13 13.80 7.62
CA VAL A 42 4.11 13.40 6.66
C VAL A 42 2.76 13.98 7.09
N PRO A 43 1.98 14.60 6.19
CA PRO A 43 0.64 15.07 6.52
C PRO A 43 -0.26 14.00 7.12
N LEU A 44 -1.25 14.44 7.90
CA LEU A 44 -2.31 13.58 8.40
C LEU A 44 -3.07 12.96 7.21
N GLY A 45 -3.28 11.65 7.25
CA GLY A 45 -3.95 10.85 6.22
C GLY A 45 -3.02 10.28 5.16
N SER A 46 -1.73 10.64 5.13
CA SER A 46 -0.77 10.14 4.14
C SER A 46 -0.30 8.71 4.45
N SER A 47 0.10 7.97 3.41
CA SER A 47 0.80 6.69 3.59
C SER A 47 2.10 6.87 4.38
N ARG A 48 2.38 5.96 5.32
CA ARG A 48 3.65 5.94 6.07
C ARG A 48 3.99 4.56 6.62
N VAL A 49 5.28 4.34 6.85
CA VAL A 49 5.82 3.17 7.54
C VAL A 49 6.40 3.62 8.88
N GLY A 50 5.92 3.03 9.99
CA GLY A 50 6.32 3.37 11.35
C GLY A 50 5.82 4.73 11.84
N GLY A 51 6.30 5.14 13.02
CA GLY A 51 5.84 6.35 13.71
C GLY A 51 4.56 6.13 14.51
N LEU A 52 3.69 7.13 14.54
CA LEU A 52 2.36 7.05 15.17
C LEU A 52 1.26 6.92 14.11
N PRO A 53 0.22 6.12 14.38
CA PRO A 53 -0.94 5.99 13.50
C PRO A 53 -1.79 7.26 13.51
N ASP A 54 -2.49 7.51 12.41
CA ASP A 54 -3.53 8.54 12.41
C ASP A 54 -4.80 7.99 13.07
N LEU A 55 -5.15 8.57 14.22
CA LEU A 55 -6.31 8.17 15.02
C LEU A 55 -7.15 9.38 15.41
N PRO A 56 -8.48 9.25 15.43
CA PRO A 56 -9.33 10.24 16.08
C PRO A 56 -8.96 10.42 17.55
N LYS A 57 -9.11 11.64 18.07
CA LYS A 57 -8.87 11.92 19.49
C LYS A 57 -9.75 11.02 20.37
N GLY A 58 -9.12 10.38 21.35
CA GLY A 58 -9.80 9.46 22.28
C GLY A 58 -10.06 8.07 21.72
N ALA A 59 -9.63 7.76 20.48
CA ALA A 59 -9.65 6.39 19.99
C ALA A 59 -8.60 5.55 20.73
N GLU A 60 -8.99 4.35 21.15
CA GLU A 60 -8.07 3.39 21.76
C GLU A 60 -7.25 2.67 20.70
N TRP A 61 -5.95 2.51 20.95
CA TRP A 61 -5.07 1.70 20.10
C TRP A 61 -5.20 0.22 20.48
N PRO A 62 -5.25 -0.71 19.51
CA PRO A 62 -5.41 -2.12 19.82
C PRO A 62 -4.25 -2.66 20.65
N THR A 63 -4.59 -3.50 21.62
CA THR A 63 -3.65 -4.16 22.52
C THR A 63 -3.66 -5.67 22.33
N GLY A 64 -2.50 -6.29 22.45
CA GLY A 64 -2.34 -7.74 22.54
C GLY A 64 -2.62 -8.30 23.93
N PRO A 65 -2.36 -9.61 24.14
CA PRO A 65 -2.50 -10.26 25.43
C PRO A 65 -1.70 -9.53 26.52
N GLY A 66 -2.32 -9.33 27.69
CA GLY A 66 -1.71 -8.59 28.80
C GLY A 66 -1.79 -7.07 28.67
N GLY A 67 -2.52 -6.54 27.69
CA GLY A 67 -2.77 -5.10 27.54
C GLY A 67 -1.63 -4.33 26.88
N MET A 68 -0.64 -5.03 26.30
CA MET A 68 0.47 -4.38 25.60
C MET A 68 0.00 -3.83 24.24
N PRO A 69 0.19 -2.54 23.93
CA PRO A 69 -0.17 -1.96 22.64
C PRO A 69 0.58 -2.64 21.49
N TYR A 70 -0.09 -2.88 20.36
CA TYR A 70 0.59 -3.39 19.17
C TYR A 70 1.53 -2.33 18.58
N ALA A 71 2.62 -2.78 17.95
CA ALA A 71 3.48 -1.89 17.17
C ALA A 71 2.73 -1.39 15.93
N PHE A 72 2.79 -0.07 15.68
CA PHE A 72 2.33 0.49 14.42
C PHE A 72 3.36 0.16 13.32
N ILE A 73 2.92 -0.60 12.32
CA ILE A 73 3.78 -1.00 11.21
C ILE A 73 3.66 -0.02 10.05
N ALA A 74 2.44 0.23 9.58
CA ALA A 74 2.18 1.15 8.48
C ALA A 74 0.70 1.56 8.43
N GLN A 75 0.44 2.67 7.74
CA GLN A 75 -0.88 3.00 7.20
C GLN A 75 -0.72 3.29 5.71
N ILE A 76 -1.72 2.89 4.92
CA ILE A 76 -1.74 3.12 3.48
C ILE A 76 -2.98 3.93 3.13
N ASN A 77 -2.77 5.07 2.49
CA ASN A 77 -3.85 5.87 1.96
C ASN A 77 -4.32 5.28 0.63
N LEU A 78 -5.47 4.61 0.65
CA LEU A 78 -6.00 3.93 -0.54
C LEU A 78 -6.33 4.91 -1.68
N ALA A 79 -6.57 6.19 -1.40
CA ALA A 79 -6.79 7.18 -2.45
C ALA A 79 -5.52 7.41 -3.29
N GLU A 80 -4.34 7.36 -2.67
CA GLU A 80 -3.03 7.47 -3.37
C GLU A 80 -2.79 6.27 -4.29
N LEU A 81 -3.31 5.08 -3.95
CA LEU A 81 -3.15 3.89 -4.77
C LEU A 81 -3.97 3.93 -6.04
N ARG A 82 -5.15 4.55 -6.03
CA ARG A 82 -6.05 4.59 -7.20
C ARG A 82 -5.46 5.39 -8.36
N ASP A 83 -4.57 6.33 -8.08
CA ASP A 83 -3.82 7.08 -9.10
C ASP A 83 -2.66 6.24 -9.68
N ALA A 84 -2.24 5.19 -8.96
CA ALA A 84 -1.08 4.36 -9.31
C ALA A 84 -1.46 3.00 -9.94
N VAL A 85 -2.71 2.53 -9.82
CA VAL A 85 -3.16 1.24 -10.36
C VAL A 85 -4.16 1.40 -11.51
N GLY A 86 -4.14 0.46 -12.47
CA GLY A 86 -5.05 0.48 -13.62
C GLY A 86 -6.48 0.07 -13.26
N ASP A 87 -6.65 -1.01 -12.50
CA ASP A 87 -7.95 -1.47 -12.02
C ASP A 87 -8.01 -1.48 -10.48
N ALA A 88 -8.53 -0.39 -9.91
CA ALA A 88 -8.75 -0.27 -8.46
C ALA A 88 -10.10 -0.84 -7.99
N SER A 89 -10.84 -1.60 -8.81
CA SER A 89 -12.20 -2.06 -8.46
C SER A 89 -12.25 -2.98 -7.24
N GLY A 90 -11.15 -3.66 -6.91
CA GLY A 90 -11.00 -4.47 -5.70
C GLY A 90 -10.66 -3.69 -4.43
N LEU A 91 -10.36 -2.39 -4.52
CA LEU A 91 -9.97 -1.54 -3.39
C LEU A 91 -11.11 -0.61 -2.96
N PRO A 92 -11.30 -0.39 -1.64
CA PRO A 92 -12.17 0.67 -1.15
C PRO A 92 -11.78 2.04 -1.73
N GLU A 93 -12.77 2.87 -2.09
CA GLU A 93 -12.53 4.23 -2.64
C GLU A 93 -11.79 5.14 -1.66
N SER A 94 -12.01 4.94 -0.36
CA SER A 94 -11.31 5.66 0.72
C SER A 94 -11.37 4.86 2.02
N ALA A 95 -10.52 5.22 2.98
CA ALA A 95 -10.60 4.68 4.33
C ALA A 95 -11.88 5.19 5.03
N HIS A 96 -12.58 4.31 5.75
CA HIS A 96 -13.77 4.63 6.55
C HIS A 96 -13.56 5.79 7.57
N ASN A 97 -12.31 6.09 7.91
CA ASN A 97 -11.92 7.09 8.89
C ASN A 97 -11.57 8.47 8.30
N ALA A 98 -11.45 8.61 6.98
CA ALA A 98 -11.02 9.87 6.33
C ALA A 98 -11.96 11.04 6.66
N THR A 99 -13.27 10.79 6.69
CA THR A 99 -14.30 11.79 7.04
C THR A 99 -14.29 12.16 8.53
N ARG A 100 -13.69 11.33 9.40
CA ARG A 100 -13.67 11.54 10.87
C ARG A 100 -12.42 12.25 11.36
N LEU A 101 -11.31 12.15 10.64
CA LEU A 101 -10.06 12.85 10.95
C LEU A 101 -10.17 14.38 10.75
N GLN A 102 -11.06 14.84 9.86
CA GLN A 102 -11.29 16.27 9.61
C GLN A 102 -12.15 16.99 10.66
N GLN A 103 -12.75 16.26 11.62
CA GLN A 103 -13.62 16.84 12.65
C GLN A 103 -12.89 17.15 13.98
N VAL A 104 -11.56 17.07 14.02
CA VAL A 104 -10.79 17.28 15.25
C VAL A 104 -9.82 18.45 15.06
N ARG A 105 -10.35 19.66 15.19
CA ARG A 105 -9.63 20.79 15.78
C ARG A 105 -10.35 21.20 17.06
#